data_AF-A0A821M5K0-F1
#
_entry.id   AF-A0A821M5K0-F1
#
_cell.length_a   1.000
_cell.length_b   1.000
_cell.length_c   1.000
_cell.angle_alpha   90.00
_cell.angle_beta   90.00
_cell.angle_gamma   90.00
#
_symmetry.space_group_name_H-M   'P 1'
#
loop_
_entity.id
_entity.type
_entity.pdbx_description
1 polymer ?
#
loop_
_entity_poly.entity_id
_entity_poly.type
_entity_poly.pdbx_seq_one_letter_code
_entity_poly.pdbx_strand_id
1 'polypeptide(L)'
;MKYGLHSAGTVLSPGHQISPEKGHIGLNVKVGSFTNWANAVFISPSIFYAADAVYSERIFSDSQRWCVIIEIRVKPGSFTKHKQTLLNQRDLLPGEPEDIEYRVAVNNDDELILRVESNENVVVTALLFVNLTFLENINEYYQGQDLFANSEAERALFQ
;
A
#
# COMPACT_ATOMS: atom_id res chain seq x y z
N MET A 1 9.15 -19.70 14.63
CA MET A 1 8.25 -18.52 14.69
C MET A 1 9.09 -17.29 14.40
N LYS A 2 8.84 -16.59 13.30
CA LYS A 2 9.62 -15.39 12.93
C LYS A 2 8.66 -14.20 12.89
N TYR A 3 8.64 -13.43 13.99
CA TYR A 3 8.13 -12.05 14.07
C TYR A 3 6.62 -11.79 14.26
N GLY A 4 5.82 -12.75 14.75
CA GLY A 4 4.41 -12.45 15.12
C GLY A 4 3.50 -12.10 13.93
N LEU A 5 3.98 -12.28 12.70
CA LEU A 5 3.17 -12.18 11.49
C LEU A 5 2.45 -13.50 11.26
N HIS A 6 1.15 -13.40 11.03
CA HIS A 6 0.29 -14.55 10.78
C HIS A 6 -0.49 -14.32 9.49
N SER A 7 -0.54 -15.35 8.64
CA SER A 7 -1.35 -15.31 7.43
C SER A 7 -2.84 -15.22 7.77
N ALA A 8 -3.62 -14.59 6.90
CA ALA A 8 -5.08 -14.65 6.97
C ALA A 8 -5.52 -16.14 7.03
N GLY A 9 -6.50 -16.42 7.87
CA GLY A 9 -6.98 -17.77 8.17
C GLY A 9 -6.20 -18.50 9.27
N THR A 10 -5.14 -17.93 9.84
CA THR A 10 -4.41 -18.55 10.96
C THR A 10 -5.27 -18.58 12.23
N VAL A 11 -5.42 -19.75 12.84
CA VAL A 11 -6.08 -19.91 14.15
C VAL A 11 -5.07 -19.61 15.25
N LEU A 12 -5.28 -18.54 16.01
CA LEU A 12 -4.42 -18.18 17.14
C LEU A 12 -4.82 -18.92 18.43
N SER A 13 -6.11 -19.17 18.60
CA SER A 13 -6.69 -19.94 19.71
C SER A 13 -8.07 -20.48 19.33
N PRO A 14 -8.66 -21.43 20.09
CA PRO A 14 -10.00 -21.93 19.80
C PRO A 14 -11.03 -20.78 19.74
N GLY A 15 -11.66 -20.59 18.58
CA GLY A 15 -12.61 -19.51 18.32
C GLY A 15 -11.99 -18.17 17.90
N HIS A 16 -10.66 -18.07 17.82
CA HIS A 16 -9.96 -16.85 17.38
C HIS A 16 -9.11 -17.15 16.14
N GLN A 17 -9.67 -16.83 14.98
CA GLN A 17 -9.02 -16.95 13.68
C GLN A 17 -8.78 -15.56 13.11
N ILE A 18 -7.56 -15.30 12.65
CA ILE A 18 -7.26 -14.08 11.91
C ILE A 18 -8.08 -14.10 10.63
N SER A 19 -9.02 -13.18 10.54
CA SER A 19 -9.82 -12.95 9.34
C SER A 19 -9.52 -11.54 8.85
N PRO A 20 -9.45 -11.32 7.53
CA PRO A 20 -9.40 -9.97 7.01
C PRO A 20 -10.66 -9.21 7.41
N GLU A 21 -10.58 -7.89 7.47
CA GLU A 21 -11.75 -7.06 7.76
C GLU A 21 -12.83 -7.22 6.67
N LYS A 22 -14.06 -6.86 7.02
CA LYS A 22 -15.17 -6.90 6.08
C LYS A 22 -14.87 -5.96 4.91
N GLY A 23 -15.05 -6.41 3.67
CA GLY A 23 -14.81 -5.62 2.45
C GLY A 23 -13.49 -5.89 1.75
N HIS A 24 -12.61 -6.72 2.31
CA HIS A 24 -11.42 -7.19 1.61
C HIS A 24 -11.76 -8.26 0.56
N ILE A 25 -11.07 -8.20 -0.57
CA ILE A 25 -11.12 -9.26 -1.58
C ILE A 25 -10.38 -10.48 -1.01
N GLY A 26 -11.09 -11.60 -0.86
CA GLY A 26 -10.52 -12.83 -0.30
C GLY A 26 -9.54 -13.55 -1.25
N LEU A 27 -8.75 -14.46 -0.69
CA LEU A 27 -7.96 -15.41 -1.49
C LEU A 27 -8.88 -16.25 -2.38
N ASN A 28 -8.39 -16.59 -3.56
CA ASN A 28 -9.11 -17.35 -4.60
C ASN A 28 -10.37 -16.64 -5.15
N VAL A 29 -10.56 -15.36 -4.83
CA VAL A 29 -11.60 -14.54 -5.46
C VAL A 29 -11.08 -14.04 -6.80
N LYS A 30 -11.88 -14.28 -7.84
CA LYS A 30 -11.63 -13.79 -9.19
C LYS A 30 -12.03 -12.32 -9.31
N VAL A 31 -11.12 -11.49 -9.81
CA VAL A 31 -11.37 -10.07 -10.11
C VAL A 31 -10.89 -9.79 -11.53
N GLY A 32 -11.82 -9.42 -12.42
CA GLY A 32 -11.52 -9.28 -13.84
C GLY A 32 -10.96 -10.56 -14.44
N SER A 33 -9.73 -10.50 -14.97
CA SER A 33 -9.01 -11.66 -15.52
C SER A 33 -8.17 -12.42 -14.49
N PHE A 34 -8.01 -11.91 -13.27
CA PHE A 34 -7.16 -12.52 -12.24
C PHE A 34 -7.94 -13.55 -11.44
N THR A 35 -7.46 -14.80 -11.41
CA THR A 35 -8.10 -15.92 -10.69
C THR A 35 -7.93 -15.81 -9.18
N ASN A 36 -6.90 -15.10 -8.71
CA ASN A 36 -6.66 -14.85 -7.30
C ASN A 36 -6.04 -13.46 -7.14
N TRP A 37 -6.88 -12.44 -7.02
CA TRP A 37 -6.43 -11.04 -6.94
C TRP A 37 -5.60 -10.80 -5.67
N ALA A 38 -6.10 -11.27 -4.53
CA ALA A 38 -5.52 -11.05 -3.20
C ALA A 38 -4.21 -11.83 -2.93
N ASN A 39 -3.81 -12.74 -3.83
CA ASN A 39 -2.57 -13.50 -3.69
C ASN A 39 -1.36 -12.79 -4.35
N ALA A 40 -1.39 -11.46 -4.44
CA ALA A 40 -0.30 -10.66 -4.97
C ALA A 40 0.17 -9.64 -3.93
N VAL A 41 1.40 -9.16 -4.12
CA VAL A 41 1.92 -7.99 -3.43
C VAL A 41 1.58 -6.75 -4.25
N PHE A 42 0.88 -5.81 -3.63
CA PHE A 42 0.56 -4.51 -4.22
C PHE A 42 1.55 -3.47 -3.74
N ILE A 43 2.09 -2.71 -4.70
CA ILE A 43 3.19 -1.77 -4.46
C ILE A 43 2.80 -0.46 -5.11
N SER A 44 2.84 0.63 -4.35
CA SER A 44 2.64 1.96 -4.89
C SER A 44 3.98 2.69 -5.01
N PRO A 45 4.27 3.36 -6.14
CA PRO A 45 5.38 4.31 -6.21
C PRO A 45 5.10 5.59 -5.40
N SER A 46 3.83 5.85 -5.05
CA SER A 46 3.43 7.04 -4.29
C SER A 46 3.57 6.81 -2.79
N ILE A 47 4.45 7.60 -2.15
CA ILE A 47 4.56 7.63 -0.69
C ILE A 47 3.25 8.04 -0.03
N PHE A 48 2.45 8.92 -0.65
CA PHE A 48 1.17 9.37 -0.10
C PHE A 48 0.14 8.25 -0.09
N TYR A 49 0.07 7.48 -1.17
CA TYR A 49 -0.80 6.30 -1.23
C TYR A 49 -0.37 5.24 -0.21
N ALA A 50 0.93 4.92 -0.16
CA ALA A 50 1.45 3.93 0.78
C ALA A 50 1.32 4.38 2.24
N ALA A 51 1.36 5.69 2.50
CA ALA A 51 1.18 6.28 3.81
C ALA A 51 -0.29 6.47 4.21
N ASP A 52 -1.27 6.17 3.35
CA ASP A 52 -2.68 6.33 3.71
C ASP A 52 -3.04 5.47 4.94
N ALA A 53 -4.02 5.91 5.73
CA ALA A 53 -4.43 5.21 6.95
C ALA A 53 -5.00 3.82 6.67
N VAL A 54 -5.47 3.58 5.44
CA VAL A 54 -5.94 2.27 5.00
C VAL A 54 -4.80 1.27 4.79
N TYR A 55 -3.58 1.75 4.46
CA TYR A 55 -2.43 0.90 4.13
C TYR A 55 -1.35 0.84 5.20
N SER A 56 -1.30 1.84 6.08
CA SER A 56 -0.24 1.98 7.07
C SER A 56 -0.80 2.37 8.43
N GLU A 57 -0.52 1.55 9.44
CA GLU A 57 -0.95 1.80 10.81
C GLU A 57 -0.28 3.04 11.41
N ARG A 58 -1.01 3.76 12.28
CA ARG A 58 -0.48 4.94 12.95
C ARG A 58 0.15 4.58 14.27
N ILE A 59 1.43 4.94 14.42
CA ILE A 59 2.17 4.76 15.67
C ILE A 59 2.27 6.12 16.37
N PHE A 60 1.98 6.12 17.67
CA PHE A 60 2.19 7.30 18.50
C PHE A 60 3.47 7.15 19.31
N SER A 61 4.39 8.10 19.18
CA SER A 61 5.67 8.11 19.89
C SER A 61 6.15 9.54 20.05
N ASP A 62 6.68 9.88 21.24
CA ASP A 62 7.22 11.20 21.57
C ASP A 62 6.26 12.37 21.24
N SER A 63 4.98 12.19 21.59
CA SER A 63 3.90 13.14 21.30
C SER A 63 3.66 13.42 19.81
N GLN A 64 4.19 12.58 18.92
CA GLN A 64 4.06 12.68 17.47
C GLN A 64 3.37 11.44 16.90
N ARG A 65 2.70 11.61 15.77
CA ARG A 65 2.08 10.53 15.01
C ARG A 65 2.98 10.17 13.83
N TRP A 66 3.20 8.89 13.64
CA TRP A 66 4.06 8.31 12.62
C TRP A 66 3.29 7.27 11.82
N CYS A 67 3.69 7.06 10.58
CA CYS A 67 3.31 5.88 9.81
C CYS A 67 4.57 5.11 9.39
N VAL A 68 4.43 3.80 9.20
CA VAL A 68 5.52 2.93 8.76
C VAL A 68 5.34 2.60 7.30
N ILE A 69 6.35 2.89 6.50
CA ILE A 69 6.37 2.58 5.06
C ILE A 69 7.52 1.62 4.80
N ILE A 70 7.25 0.61 3.97
CA ILE A 70 8.24 -0.39 3.58
C ILE A 70 8.77 0.00 2.21
N GLU A 71 10.06 0.31 2.13
CA GLU A 71 10.75 0.50 0.85
C GLU A 71 11.09 -0.87 0.27
N ILE A 72 10.77 -1.06 -1.00
CA ILE A 72 10.94 -2.34 -1.69
C ILE A 72 11.50 -2.16 -3.10
N ARG A 73 12.33 -3.12 -3.52
CA ARG A 73 12.76 -3.29 -4.91
C ARG A 73 12.03 -4.46 -5.54
N VAL A 74 11.64 -4.28 -6.79
CA VAL A 74 10.91 -5.29 -7.57
C VAL A 74 11.75 -5.72 -8.76
N LYS A 75 11.79 -7.03 -9.03
CA LYS A 75 12.48 -7.55 -10.22
C LYS A 75 11.87 -6.98 -11.51
N PRO A 76 12.68 -6.44 -12.44
CA PRO A 76 12.16 -5.97 -13.72
C PRO A 76 11.41 -7.06 -14.49
N GLY A 77 10.25 -6.71 -15.05
CA GLY A 77 9.41 -7.64 -15.82
C GLY A 77 8.60 -8.65 -14.99
N SER A 78 8.69 -8.62 -13.66
CA SER A 78 7.94 -9.53 -12.78
C SER A 78 6.63 -8.93 -12.24
N PHE A 79 6.20 -7.78 -12.74
CA PHE A 79 5.05 -7.04 -12.23
C PHE A 79 4.15 -6.57 -13.37
N THR A 80 2.88 -6.38 -13.04
CA THR A 80 1.90 -5.75 -13.92
C THR A 80 1.47 -4.42 -13.32
N LYS A 81 1.24 -3.40 -14.16
CA LYS A 81 0.78 -2.08 -13.71
C LYS A 81 -0.74 -2.03 -13.79
N HIS A 82 -1.38 -1.51 -12.74
CA HIS A 82 -2.83 -1.34 -12.64
C HIS A 82 -3.14 0.05 -12.16
N LYS A 83 -4.25 0.64 -12.62
CA LYS A 83 -4.75 1.85 -11.96
C LYS A 83 -5.14 1.53 -10.52
N GLN A 84 -4.70 2.34 -9.57
CA GLN A 84 -5.09 2.34 -8.16
C GLN A 84 -6.60 2.26 -8.07
N THR A 85 -7.28 3.09 -8.86
CA THR A 85 -8.71 3.09 -9.07
C THR A 85 -9.11 2.11 -10.16
N LEU A 86 -9.39 0.86 -9.77
CA LEU A 86 -10.39 0.05 -10.49
C LEU A 86 -11.82 0.67 -10.41
N LEU A 87 -11.95 1.84 -9.76
CA LEU A 87 -13.13 2.69 -9.61
C LEU A 87 -13.57 3.46 -10.89
N ASN A 88 -13.77 2.76 -11.99
CA ASN A 88 -14.98 3.05 -12.76
C ASN A 88 -16.17 2.17 -12.30
N GLN A 89 -15.97 1.32 -11.29
CA GLN A 89 -17.03 0.65 -10.55
C GLN A 89 -17.47 1.53 -9.37
N ARG A 90 -18.27 2.54 -9.69
CA ARG A 90 -18.78 3.56 -8.76
C ARG A 90 -19.91 3.07 -7.84
N ASP A 91 -20.19 1.77 -7.84
CA ASP A 91 -21.19 1.19 -6.97
C ASP A 91 -20.44 0.48 -5.84
N LEU A 92 -20.46 1.08 -4.63
CA LEU A 92 -20.18 0.34 -3.39
C LEU A 92 -21.05 -0.92 -3.44
N LEU A 93 -20.45 -2.11 -3.43
CA LEU A 93 -21.27 -3.31 -3.29
C LEU A 93 -21.99 -3.21 -1.93
N PRO A 94 -23.28 -3.54 -1.83
CA PRO A 94 -24.02 -3.38 -0.59
C PRO A 94 -23.31 -4.06 0.58
N GLY A 95 -22.89 -3.27 1.58
CA GLY A 95 -22.23 -3.75 2.79
C GLY A 95 -20.70 -3.68 2.80
N GLU A 96 -20.06 -3.09 1.79
CA GLU A 96 -18.62 -2.75 1.81
C GLU A 96 -18.34 -1.48 2.64
N PRO A 97 -17.13 -1.34 3.22
CA PRO A 97 -16.69 -0.13 3.92
C PRO A 97 -16.67 1.10 3.00
N GLU A 98 -16.77 2.30 3.59
CA GLU A 98 -16.64 3.56 2.84
C GLU A 98 -15.18 3.77 2.37
N ASP A 99 -14.20 3.42 3.22
CA ASP A 99 -12.76 3.54 2.94
C ASP A 99 -12.16 2.20 2.51
N ILE A 100 -12.39 1.80 1.27
CA ILE A 100 -11.83 0.54 0.75
C ILE A 100 -10.39 0.75 0.27
N GLU A 101 -9.52 -0.20 0.61
CA GLU A 101 -8.11 -0.31 0.23
C GLU A 101 -7.78 0.33 -1.13
N TYR A 102 -8.42 -0.11 -2.21
CA TYR A 102 -8.12 0.34 -3.58
C TYR A 102 -8.75 1.69 -3.99
N ARG A 103 -9.31 2.48 -3.07
CA ARG A 103 -10.09 3.70 -3.38
C ARG A 103 -9.46 5.02 -2.92
N VAL A 104 -8.23 4.98 -2.39
CA VAL A 104 -7.50 6.18 -1.99
C VAL A 104 -7.31 7.10 -3.18
N ALA A 105 -7.78 8.34 -3.06
CA ALA A 105 -7.63 9.36 -4.09
C ALA A 105 -6.18 9.81 -4.18
N VAL A 106 -5.56 9.66 -5.34
CA VAL A 106 -4.22 10.19 -5.61
C VAL A 106 -4.34 11.33 -6.62
N ASN A 107 -3.77 12.47 -6.26
CA ASN A 107 -3.62 13.58 -7.19
C ASN A 107 -2.35 13.32 -8.01
N ASN A 108 -2.47 13.26 -9.35
CA ASN A 108 -1.42 13.11 -10.38
C ASN A 108 -1.13 11.68 -10.88
N ASP A 109 -0.30 11.61 -11.94
CA ASP A 109 0.11 10.44 -12.76
C ASP A 109 0.71 9.25 -11.98
N ASP A 110 0.83 9.35 -10.66
CA ASP A 110 1.11 8.25 -9.74
C ASP A 110 -0.10 7.32 -9.53
N GLU A 111 -1.05 7.32 -10.46
CA GLU A 111 -2.28 6.53 -10.43
C GLU A 111 -2.05 5.01 -10.52
N LEU A 112 -0.81 4.53 -10.64
CA LEU A 112 -0.51 3.13 -10.92
C LEU A 112 0.04 2.39 -9.71
N ILE A 113 -0.58 1.29 -9.35
CA ILE A 113 0.01 0.26 -8.49
C ILE A 113 0.71 -0.81 -9.33
N LEU A 114 1.78 -1.38 -8.79
CA LEU A 114 2.41 -2.57 -9.30
C LEU A 114 1.82 -3.78 -8.57
N ARG A 115 1.39 -4.77 -9.32
CA ARG A 115 0.93 -6.07 -8.79
C ARG A 115 2.00 -7.12 -9.10
N VAL A 116 2.54 -7.72 -8.05
CA VAL A 116 3.60 -8.76 -8.11
C VAL A 116 3.03 -10.08 -7.59
N GLU A 117 2.95 -11.10 -8.43
CA GLU A 117 2.30 -12.37 -8.06
C GLU A 117 3.16 -13.30 -7.20
N SER A 118 4.48 -13.17 -7.31
CA SER A 118 5.42 -14.01 -6.57
C SER A 118 6.30 -13.13 -5.68
N ASN A 119 6.27 -13.42 -4.38
CA ASN A 119 7.01 -12.69 -3.35
C ASN A 119 8.53 -12.81 -3.53
N GLU A 120 9.03 -13.82 -4.24
CA GLU A 120 10.46 -13.98 -4.57
C GLU A 120 11.00 -12.84 -5.44
N ASN A 121 10.12 -12.09 -6.10
CA ASN A 121 10.47 -10.96 -6.94
C ASN A 121 10.47 -9.62 -6.20
N VAL A 122 10.25 -9.63 -4.88
CA VAL A 122 10.21 -8.44 -4.04
C VAL A 122 11.28 -8.54 -2.96
N VAL A 123 12.07 -7.49 -2.81
CA VAL A 123 13.08 -7.38 -1.76
C VAL A 123 12.79 -6.13 -0.95
N VAL A 124 12.63 -6.29 0.37
CA VAL A 124 12.56 -5.16 1.29
C VAL A 124 13.95 -4.55 1.44
N THR A 125 14.06 -3.25 1.20
CA THR A 125 15.31 -2.50 1.28
C THR A 125 15.39 -1.64 2.53
N ALA A 126 14.27 -1.06 2.98
CA ALA A 126 14.24 -0.23 4.17
C ALA A 126 12.86 -0.23 4.85
N LEU A 127 12.88 0.20 6.12
CA LEU A 127 11.69 0.59 6.88
C LEU A 127 11.81 2.09 7.17
N LEU A 128 10.81 2.84 6.72
CA LEU A 128 10.75 4.29 6.87
C LEU A 128 9.69 4.66 7.89
N PHE A 129 10.07 5.44 8.90
CA PHE A 129 9.14 6.02 9.87
C PHE A 129 8.87 7.45 9.44
N VAL A 130 7.68 7.69 8.89
CA VAL A 130 7.33 9.01 8.35
C VAL A 130 6.45 9.74 9.34
N ASN A 131 6.87 10.95 9.69
CA ASN A 131 6.10 11.82 10.57
C ASN A 131 4.84 12.31 9.83
N LEU A 132 3.66 12.06 10.39
CA LEU A 132 2.39 12.42 9.76
C LEU A 132 2.15 13.92 9.73
N THR A 133 2.64 14.69 10.70
CA THR A 133 2.55 16.15 10.67
C THR A 133 3.29 16.73 9.46
N PHE A 134 4.39 16.10 9.04
CA PHE A 134 5.07 16.48 7.80
C PHE A 134 4.25 16.11 6.56
N LEU A 135 3.73 14.87 6.48
CA LEU A 135 2.95 14.41 5.33
C LEU A 135 1.62 15.16 5.16
N GLU A 136 0.87 15.36 6.26
CA GLU A 136 -0.45 15.99 6.25
C GLU A 136 -0.37 17.49 5.94
N ASN A 137 0.73 18.16 6.33
CA ASN A 137 0.96 19.58 6.06
C ASN A 137 1.91 19.83 4.90
N ILE A 138 2.19 18.81 4.07
CA ILE A 138 3.19 18.93 3.01
C ILE A 138 2.85 20.08 2.05
N ASN A 139 1.57 20.31 1.77
CA ASN A 139 1.14 21.44 0.93
C ASN A 139 1.41 22.82 1.56
N GLU A 140 1.43 22.91 2.89
CA GLU A 140 1.75 24.14 3.62
C GLU A 140 3.27 24.38 3.67
N TYR A 141 4.06 23.31 3.75
CA TYR A 141 5.52 23.36 3.64
C TYR A 141 5.99 23.62 2.18
N TYR A 142 5.19 23.25 1.18
CA TYR A 142 5.56 23.21 -0.24
C TYR A 142 4.80 24.28 -1.04
N GLN A 143 4.88 25.55 -0.62
CA GLN A 143 4.48 26.69 -1.47
C GLN A 143 5.40 26.84 -2.70
N GLY A 144 5.35 25.89 -3.63
CA GLY A 144 5.78 26.07 -5.02
C GLY A 144 7.16 25.54 -5.44
N GLN A 145 7.78 24.57 -4.75
CA GLN A 145 8.96 23.89 -5.30
C GLN A 145 8.91 22.37 -5.15
N ASP A 146 9.17 21.73 -6.28
CA ASP A 146 9.12 20.31 -6.58
C ASP A 146 10.33 19.59 -5.94
N LEU A 147 10.19 19.17 -4.68
CA LEU A 147 11.28 18.57 -3.88
C LEU A 147 11.70 17.17 -4.37
N PHE A 148 10.87 16.50 -5.17
CA PHE A 148 11.15 15.15 -5.67
C PHE A 148 11.61 15.14 -7.13
N ALA A 149 11.31 16.16 -7.93
CA ALA A 149 11.62 16.16 -9.36
C ALA A 149 13.11 16.24 -9.73
N ASN A 150 14.04 16.49 -8.80
CA ASN A 150 15.45 16.72 -9.13
C ASN A 150 16.49 16.17 -8.14
N SER A 151 16.16 15.27 -7.22
CA SER A 151 17.20 14.72 -6.35
C SER A 151 18.03 13.66 -7.09
N GLU A 152 19.36 13.83 -7.12
CA GLU A 152 20.30 12.80 -7.61
C GLU A 152 20.13 11.46 -6.87
N ALA A 153 19.56 11.49 -5.66
CA ALA A 153 19.26 10.31 -4.85
C ALA A 153 18.24 9.38 -5.51
N GLU A 154 17.23 9.89 -6.23
CA GLU A 154 16.29 9.06 -6.99
C GLU A 154 16.92 8.50 -8.27
N ARG A 155 17.79 9.25 -8.96
CA ARG A 155 18.52 8.73 -10.14
C ARG A 155 19.44 7.56 -9.77
N ALA A 156 20.00 7.57 -8.56
CA ALA A 156 20.84 6.49 -8.06
C ALA A 156 20.04 5.25 -7.59
N LEU A 157 18.73 5.36 -7.37
CA LEU A 157 17.87 4.24 -6.96
C LEU A 157 17.34 3.41 -8.14
N PHE A 158 17.37 3.95 -9.36
CA PHE A 158 16.85 3.32 -10.58
C PHE A 158 17.90 3.07 -11.69
N GLN A 159 19.20 3.22 -11.39
CA GLN A 159 20.32 2.71 -12.20
C GLN A 159 20.87 1.42 -11.58
#